data_AF-A0A1I0EH37-F1
#
_entry.id   AF-A0A1I0EH37-F1
#
_cell.length_a   1.000
_cell.length_b   1.000
_cell.length_c   1.000
_cell.angle_alpha   90.00
_cell.angle_beta   90.00
_cell.angle_gamma   90.00
#
_symmetry.space_group_name_H-M   'P 1'
#
loop_
_entity.id
_entity.type
_entity.pdbx_description
1 polymer ?
#
loop_
_entity_poly.entity_id
_entity_poly.type
_entity_poly.pdbx_seq_one_letter_code
_entity_poly.pdbx_strand_id
1 'polypeptide(L)'
;MKSISDRVDHYLLQERMISNMLDTPIALAQAVAATVFYAGYAELKAHVDASPVPKITADTELNDSEWALIRPLFVLYMERETALHLESTVGLGPSTFGRSSSEIGQEITQYEMDLPKKAFLQHVVTV
;
A
#
# COMPACT_ATOMS: atom_id res chain seq x y z
N MET A 1 5.44 15.21 9.26
CA MET A 1 5.11 14.07 8.37
C MET A 1 4.87 12.86 9.25
N LYS A 2 4.26 11.79 8.74
CA LYS A 2 4.06 10.55 9.50
C LYS A 2 4.87 9.44 8.83
N SER A 3 5.47 8.55 9.61
CA SER A 3 6.17 7.39 9.06
C SER A 3 5.19 6.37 8.45
N ILE A 4 5.71 5.43 7.66
CA ILE A 4 4.90 4.28 7.20
C ILE A 4 4.37 3.51 8.41
N SER A 5 5.17 3.34 9.47
CA SER A 5 4.74 2.66 10.69
C SER A 5 3.52 3.33 11.34
N ASP A 6 3.56 4.65 11.54
CA ASP A 6 2.44 5.41 12.11
C ASP A 6 1.15 5.27 11.27
N ARG A 7 1.30 5.22 9.94
CA ARG A 7 0.19 5.09 9.00
C ARG A 7 -0.43 3.68 9.06
N VAL A 8 0.41 2.66 9.17
CA VAL A 8 -0.04 1.27 9.33
C VAL A 8 -0.70 1.08 10.68
N ASP A 9 -0.13 1.59 11.77
CA ASP A 9 -0.74 1.53 13.10
C ASP A 9 -2.10 2.23 13.12
N HIS A 10 -2.22 3.39 12.49
CA HIS A 10 -3.51 4.06 12.32
C HIS A 10 -4.51 3.17 11.57
N TYR A 11 -4.11 2.54 10.47
CA TYR A 11 -4.98 1.64 9.72
C TYR A 11 -5.44 0.43 10.55
N LEU A 12 -4.54 -0.23 11.27
CA LEU A 12 -4.85 -1.41 12.06
C LEU A 12 -5.71 -1.07 13.29
N LEU A 13 -5.41 0.03 13.98
CA LEU A 13 -6.04 0.39 15.25
C LEU A 13 -7.33 1.22 15.09
N GLN A 14 -7.43 2.04 14.05
CA GLN A 14 -8.58 2.96 13.85
C GLN A 14 -9.52 2.49 12.75
N GLU A 15 -9.01 1.89 11.67
CA GLU A 15 -9.83 1.55 10.50
C GLU A 15 -10.26 0.08 10.47
N ARG A 16 -9.39 -0.85 10.87
CA ARG A 16 -9.64 -2.30 10.83
C ARG A 16 -9.52 -3.02 12.17
N MET A 17 -9.80 -2.33 13.28
CA MET A 17 -9.61 -2.83 14.65
C MET A 17 -10.23 -4.22 14.94
N ILE A 18 -11.32 -4.58 14.28
CA ILE A 18 -12.07 -5.83 14.54
C ILE A 18 -11.84 -6.89 13.45
N SER A 19 -11.48 -6.49 12.22
CA SER A 19 -11.47 -7.35 11.03
C SER A 19 -10.06 -7.62 10.49
N ASN A 20 -9.03 -7.34 11.28
CA ASN A 20 -7.66 -7.55 10.85
C ASN A 20 -7.21 -8.99 11.18
N MET A 21 -7.07 -9.81 10.15
CA MET A 21 -6.56 -11.20 10.26
C MET A 21 -5.03 -11.29 10.10
N LEU A 22 -4.38 -10.20 9.68
CA LEU A 22 -2.96 -10.19 9.36
C LEU A 22 -2.16 -9.48 10.46
N ASP A 23 -1.02 -10.06 10.82
CA ASP A 23 -0.14 -9.48 11.83
C ASP A 23 0.52 -8.18 11.35
N THR A 24 0.86 -7.31 12.30
CA THR A 24 1.51 -6.01 12.05
C THR A 24 2.75 -6.09 11.13
N PRO A 25 3.66 -7.08 11.27
CA PRO A 25 4.82 -7.20 10.38
C PRO A 25 4.43 -7.43 8.91
N ILE A 26 3.35 -8.16 8.65
CA ILE A 26 2.83 -8.40 7.29
C ILE A 26 2.25 -7.10 6.75
N ALA A 27 1.44 -6.39 7.54
CA ALA A 27 0.87 -5.10 7.15
C ALA A 27 1.95 -4.06 6.83
N LEU A 28 3.00 -3.97 7.66
CA LEU A 28 4.15 -3.10 7.40
C LEU A 28 4.87 -3.47 6.11
N ALA A 29 5.11 -4.77 5.86
CA ALA A 29 5.75 -5.23 4.64
C ALA A 29 4.94 -4.85 3.39
N GLN A 30 3.61 -4.99 3.43
CA GLN A 30 2.74 -4.60 2.32
C GLN A 30 2.73 -3.07 2.10
N ALA A 31 2.74 -2.27 3.17
CA ALA A 31 2.81 -0.82 3.06
C ALA A 31 4.16 -0.35 2.48
N VAL A 32 5.27 -0.98 2.88
CA VAL A 32 6.59 -0.72 2.30
C VAL A 32 6.62 -1.12 0.82
N ALA A 33 6.07 -2.29 0.45
CA ALA A 33 6.00 -2.73 -0.94
C ALA A 33 5.21 -1.75 -1.82
N ALA A 34 4.05 -1.29 -1.36
CA ALA A 34 3.24 -0.28 -2.06
C ALA A 34 4.00 1.05 -2.21
N THR A 35 4.75 1.45 -1.19
CA THR A 35 5.56 2.67 -1.20
C THR A 35 6.75 2.55 -2.17
N VAL A 36 7.41 1.39 -2.23
CA VAL A 36 8.48 1.11 -3.20
C VAL A 36 7.94 1.19 -4.63
N PHE A 37 6.74 0.65 -4.88
CA PHE A 37 6.11 0.74 -6.20
C PHE A 37 5.84 2.21 -6.58
N TYR A 38 5.26 3.00 -5.67
CA TYR A 38 5.05 4.43 -5.87
C TYR A 38 6.36 5.19 -6.14
N ALA A 39 7.41 4.90 -5.37
CA ALA A 39 8.71 5.54 -5.50
C ALA A 39 9.41 5.24 -6.84
N GLY A 40 8.98 4.21 -7.57
CA GLY A 40 9.42 3.95 -8.95
C GLY A 40 8.93 4.98 -9.96
N TYR A 41 7.87 5.74 -9.65
CA TYR A 41 7.25 6.71 -10.56
C TYR A 41 7.33 8.16 -10.06
N ALA A 42 7.42 8.37 -8.75
CA ALA A 42 7.53 9.69 -8.14
C ALA A 42 8.58 9.71 -7.04
N GLU A 43 9.31 10.83 -6.93
CA GLU A 43 10.27 11.02 -5.85
C GLU A 43 9.54 11.27 -4.53
N LEU A 44 9.95 10.57 -3.47
CA LEU A 44 9.46 10.81 -2.12
C LEU A 44 10.03 12.12 -1.61
N LYS A 45 9.20 13.01 -1.05
CA LYS A 45 9.67 14.28 -0.48
C LYS A 45 10.75 14.09 0.59
N ALA A 46 10.68 13.01 1.36
CA ALA A 46 11.67 12.67 2.37
C ALA A 46 13.06 12.32 1.79
N HIS A 47 13.13 11.99 0.50
CA HIS A 47 14.36 11.59 -0.19
C HIS A 47 14.90 12.68 -1.14
N VAL A 48 14.21 13.83 -1.23
CA VAL A 48 14.66 14.97 -2.03
C VAL A 48 16.05 15.40 -1.52
N ASP A 49 16.99 15.55 -2.45
CA ASP A 49 18.39 15.91 -2.20
C ASP A 49 19.24 14.87 -1.43
N ALA A 50 18.69 13.69 -1.13
CA ALA A 50 19.44 12.63 -0.45
C ALA A 50 20.29 11.82 -1.46
N SER A 51 21.61 11.84 -1.30
CA SER A 51 22.54 11.04 -2.11
C SER A 51 23.48 10.22 -1.22
N PRO A 52 23.45 8.87 -1.29
CA PRO A 52 22.58 8.04 -2.13
C PRO A 52 21.12 8.05 -1.67
N VAL A 53 20.19 7.74 -2.58
CA VAL A 53 18.77 7.62 -2.25
C VAL A 53 18.60 6.55 -1.15
N PRO A 54 18.08 6.91 0.04
CA PRO A 54 17.96 5.98 1.14
C PRO A 54 16.94 4.90 0.83
N LYS A 55 17.13 3.72 1.44
CA LYS A 55 16.21 2.60 1.29
C LYS A 55 14.87 2.94 1.96
N ILE A 56 13.77 2.61 1.30
CA ILE A 56 12.43 2.74 1.86
C ILE A 56 12.26 1.68 2.96
N THR A 57 11.92 2.14 4.15
CA THR A 57 11.74 1.32 5.36
C THR A 57 10.49 1.78 6.10
N ALA A 58 10.12 1.09 7.19
CA ALA A 58 8.96 1.46 8.00
C ALA A 58 9.04 2.89 8.57
N ASP A 59 10.26 3.42 8.74
CA ASP A 59 10.52 4.75 9.28
C ASP A 59 10.50 5.85 8.19
N THR A 60 10.35 5.49 6.92
CA THR A 60 10.28 6.46 5.83
C THR A 60 9.06 7.37 6.04
N GLU A 61 9.30 8.68 6.01
CA GLU A 61 8.24 9.67 6.18
C GLU A 61 7.46 9.86 4.88
N LEU A 62 6.13 9.88 5.00
CA LEU A 62 5.21 10.15 3.91
C LEU A 62 4.33 11.36 4.22
N ASN A 63 4.21 12.26 3.25
CA ASN A 63 3.23 13.33 3.29
C ASN A 63 1.81 12.79 2.99
N ASP A 64 0.78 13.59 3.26
CA ASP A 64 -0.61 13.13 3.09
C ASP A 64 -0.99 12.87 1.63
N SER A 65 -0.41 13.60 0.67
CA SER A 65 -0.64 13.42 -0.77
C SER A 65 -0.04 12.12 -1.29
N GLU A 66 1.21 11.81 -0.89
CA GLU A 66 1.87 10.54 -1.19
C GLU A 66 1.07 9.37 -0.60
N TRP A 67 0.68 9.49 0.68
CA TRP A 67 -0.12 8.47 1.33
C TRP A 67 -1.49 8.28 0.67
N ALA A 68 -2.13 9.35 0.16
CA ALA A 68 -3.40 9.23 -0.55
C ALA A 68 -3.30 8.39 -1.83
N LEU A 69 -2.12 8.36 -2.49
CA LEU A 69 -1.85 7.53 -3.66
C LEU A 69 -1.37 6.13 -3.29
N ILE A 70 -0.63 5.98 -2.20
CA ILE A 70 -0.11 4.69 -1.74
C ILE A 70 -1.19 3.85 -1.04
N ARG A 71 -2.06 4.49 -0.23
CA ARG A 71 -3.05 3.83 0.63
C ARG A 71 -3.96 2.86 -0.13
N PRO A 72 -4.55 3.20 -1.29
CA PRO A 72 -5.43 2.26 -2.00
C PRO A 72 -4.70 0.99 -2.43
N LEU A 73 -3.45 1.11 -2.91
CA LEU A 73 -2.62 -0.05 -3.29
C LEU A 73 -2.27 -0.90 -2.06
N PHE A 74 -1.91 -0.26 -0.94
CA PHE A 74 -1.68 -0.95 0.33
C PHE A 74 -2.91 -1.74 0.80
N VAL A 75 -4.11 -1.14 0.74
CA VAL A 75 -5.36 -1.83 1.12
C VAL A 75 -5.61 -3.03 0.22
N LEU A 76 -5.41 -2.90 -1.10
CA LEU A 76 -5.57 -4.02 -2.03
C LEU A 76 -4.58 -5.16 -1.75
N TYR A 77 -3.34 -4.84 -1.38
CA TYR A 77 -2.37 -5.86 -0.96
C TYR A 77 -2.81 -6.58 0.31
N MET A 78 -3.31 -5.84 1.32
CA MET A 78 -3.86 -6.44 2.54
C MET A 78 -5.06 -7.34 2.26
N GLU A 79 -5.96 -6.92 1.38
CA GLU A 79 -7.13 -7.71 0.99
C GLU A 79 -6.71 -8.98 0.24
N ARG A 80 -5.73 -8.90 -0.66
CA ARG A 80 -5.21 -10.06 -1.38
C ARG A 80 -4.60 -11.09 -0.44
N GLU A 81 -3.76 -10.67 0.50
CA GLU A 81 -3.15 -11.57 1.48
C GLU A 81 -4.21 -12.22 2.38
N THR A 82 -5.23 -11.47 2.80
CA THR A 82 -6.36 -12.01 3.58
C THR A 82 -7.14 -13.04 2.76
N ALA A 83 -7.43 -12.74 1.50
CA ALA A 83 -8.13 -13.66 0.60
C ALA A 83 -7.32 -14.93 0.35
N LEU A 84 -6.01 -14.83 0.10
CA LEU A 84 -5.12 -15.99 -0.04
C LEU A 84 -5.12 -16.86 1.23
N HIS A 85 -5.09 -16.24 2.40
CA HIS A 85 -5.17 -16.97 3.66
C HIS A 85 -6.50 -17.73 3.78
N LEU A 86 -7.63 -17.07 3.52
CA LEU A 86 -8.96 -17.70 3.56
C LEU A 86 -9.10 -18.81 2.51
N GLU A 87 -8.65 -18.59 1.28
CA GLU A 87 -8.66 -19.57 0.20
C GLU A 87 -7.83 -20.81 0.54
N SER A 88 -6.71 -20.64 1.24
CA SER A 88 -5.88 -21.77 1.70
C SER A 88 -6.60 -22.66 2.73
N THR A 89 -7.57 -22.11 3.47
CA THR A 89 -8.32 -22.83 4.51
C THR A 89 -9.56 -23.60 3.99
N VAL A 90 -9.89 -23.44 2.71
CA VAL A 90 -11.12 -24.01 2.07
C VAL A 90 -11.14 -25.55 2.05
N GLY A 91 -10.00 -26.22 2.22
CA GLY A 91 -9.96 -27.68 2.32
C GLY A 91 -10.77 -28.28 3.49
N LEU A 92 -11.31 -27.46 4.40
CA LEU A 92 -11.98 -27.87 5.64
C LEU A 92 -13.44 -27.39 5.81
N GLY A 93 -14.05 -26.65 4.86
CA GLY A 93 -15.38 -26.06 5.09
C GLY A 93 -15.99 -25.28 3.90
N PRO A 94 -17.19 -24.66 4.07
CA PRO A 94 -17.93 -24.06 2.97
C PRO A 94 -17.25 -22.79 2.43
N SER A 95 -17.62 -22.41 1.20
CA SER A 95 -17.08 -21.35 0.35
C SER A 95 -16.56 -20.09 1.06
N THR A 96 -15.44 -19.56 0.56
CA THR A 96 -14.83 -18.30 1.03
C THR A 96 -15.83 -17.15 1.04
N PHE A 97 -15.82 -16.38 2.13
CA PHE A 97 -16.57 -15.14 2.25
C PHE A 97 -15.70 -13.96 1.77
N GLY A 98 -16.23 -13.14 0.87
CA GLY A 98 -15.54 -11.96 0.33
C GLY A 98 -15.09 -12.11 -1.12
N ARG A 99 -14.29 -11.14 -1.58
CA ARG A 99 -13.70 -11.14 -2.94
C ARG A 99 -12.56 -12.14 -2.99
N SER A 100 -12.42 -12.83 -4.12
CA SER A 100 -11.32 -13.77 -4.34
C SER A 100 -9.99 -13.05 -4.55
N SER A 101 -8.88 -13.75 -4.25
CA SER A 101 -7.52 -13.26 -4.51
C SER A 101 -7.30 -12.88 -5.98
N SER A 102 -8.00 -13.58 -6.89
CA SER A 102 -7.96 -13.34 -8.33
C SER A 102 -8.65 -12.03 -8.73
N GLU A 103 -9.84 -11.73 -8.18
CA GLU A 103 -10.53 -10.46 -8.42
C GLU A 103 -9.75 -9.27 -7.88
N ILE A 104 -9.14 -9.42 -6.71
CA ILE A 104 -8.31 -8.37 -6.10
C ILE A 104 -7.03 -8.16 -6.92
N GLY A 105 -6.42 -9.25 -7.44
CA GLY A 105 -5.26 -9.17 -8.32
C GLY A 105 -5.50 -8.39 -9.61
N GLN A 106 -6.69 -8.50 -10.20
CA GLN A 106 -7.08 -7.69 -11.36
C GLN A 106 -7.17 -6.20 -11.02
N GLU A 107 -7.75 -5.86 -9.87
CA GLU A 107 -7.85 -4.46 -9.43
C GLU A 107 -6.49 -3.87 -9.06
N ILE A 108 -5.60 -4.65 -8.43
CA ILE A 108 -4.20 -4.28 -8.22
C ILE A 108 -3.55 -3.92 -9.55
N THR A 109 -3.67 -4.78 -10.55
CA THR A 109 -3.06 -4.56 -11.87
C THR A 109 -3.60 -3.28 -12.49
N GLN A 110 -4.92 -3.06 -12.42
CA GLN A 110 -5.55 -1.84 -12.92
C GLN A 110 -5.04 -0.59 -12.19
N TYR A 111 -4.94 -0.65 -10.86
CA TYR A 111 -4.45 0.47 -10.06
C TYR A 111 -2.99 0.78 -10.37
N GLU A 112 -2.15 -0.24 -10.50
CA GLU A 112 -0.73 -0.13 -10.86
C GLU A 112 -0.55 0.51 -12.25
N MET A 113 -1.42 0.22 -13.22
CA MET A 113 -1.39 0.90 -14.54
C MET A 113 -1.81 2.38 -14.47
N ASP A 114 -2.68 2.75 -13.54
CA ASP A 114 -3.18 4.12 -13.41
C ASP A 114 -2.32 4.99 -12.48
N LEU A 115 -1.55 4.37 -11.58
CA LEU A 115 -0.70 5.06 -10.61
C LEU A 115 0.31 6.03 -11.25
N PRO A 116 1.00 5.70 -12.36
CA PRO A 116 1.93 6.64 -13.02
C PRO A 116 1.25 7.94 -13.45
N LYS A 117 0.00 7.86 -13.92
CA LYS A 117 -0.79 9.03 -14.36
C LYS A 117 -1.19 9.92 -13.19
N LYS A 118 -1.34 9.34 -11.99
CA LYS A 118 -1.75 10.05 -10.77
C LYS A 118 -0.55 10.58 -9.99
N ALA A 119 0.59 9.90 -10.06
CA ALA A 119 1.80 10.23 -9.33
C ALA A 119 2.62 11.35 -10.00
N PHE A 120 2.52 11.50 -11.33
CA PHE A 120 3.23 12.54 -12.06
C PHE A 120 2.65 13.93 -11.79
N LEU A 121 3.45 14.81 -11.19
CA LEU A 121 3.13 16.22 -11.01
C LEU A 121 4.20 17.08 -11.69
N GLN A 122 3.81 17.82 -12.73
CA GLN A 122 4.66 18.82 -13.37
C GLN A 122 4.12 20.21 -13.06
N HIS A 123 4.98 21.09 -12.55
CA HIS A 123 4.62 22.49 -12.39
C HIS A 123 4.50 23.11 -13.79
N VAL A 124 3.31 23.59 -14.16
CA VAL A 124 3.14 24.36 -15.39
C VAL A 124 3.80 25.71 -15.16
N VAL A 125 4.85 26.00 -15.91
CA VAL A 125 5.47 27.33 -15.96
C VAL A 125 4.96 27.99 -17.23
N THR A 126 4.04 28.93 -17.08
CA THR A 126 3.62 29.81 -18.18
C THR A 126 4.60 30.98 -18.26
N VAL A 127 5.17 31.20 -19.45
CA VAL A 127 6.04 32.35 -19.76
C VAL A 127 5.26 33.65 -19.85
#